data_AF-A0A832TW59-F1
#
_entry.id   AF-A0A832TW59-F1
#
_cell.length_a   1.000
_cell.length_b   1.000
_cell.length_c   1.000
_cell.angle_alpha   90.00
_cell.angle_beta   90.00
_cell.angle_gamma   90.00
#
_symmetry.space_group_name_H-M   'P 1'
#
loop_
_entity.id
_entity.type
_entity.pdbx_description
1 polymer ?
#
loop_
_entity_poly.entity_id
_entity_poly.type
_entity_poly.pdbx_seq_one_letter_code
_entity_poly.pdbx_strand_id
1 'polypeptide(L)'
;NNPGLIEVPMGITLREVVFEIGGGIPDDKKFKAVLVGGPSGGCLPENLLDLPIDYDSLTKVGAIMGSGGIVVIDQTDCMVDTAKFFTDFCVDESCGKCTPCRAGLARVQEIFEGITTGTSRMEDIGVLEKTGSYIRDASLCGLGQTAPNPVLTTLKYFKDEYVEHINKKTCRAGKCFRKEEGT
;
A
#
# COMPACT_ATOMS: atom_id res chain seq x y z
N ASN A 1 -12.80 -6.88 13.87
CA ASN A 1 -13.54 -8.02 14.47
C ASN A 1 -14.81 -8.40 13.71
N ASN A 2 -15.30 -7.56 12.81
CA ASN A 2 -16.51 -7.79 12.03
C ASN A 2 -16.25 -7.46 10.53
N PRO A 3 -15.54 -8.33 9.78
CA PRO A 3 -15.31 -8.11 8.36
C PRO A 3 -16.58 -8.38 7.55
N GLY A 4 -16.86 -7.56 6.54
CA GLY A 4 -18.02 -7.75 5.69
C GLY A 4 -18.31 -6.57 4.78
N LEU A 5 -19.49 -6.60 4.17
CA LEU A 5 -20.04 -5.49 3.42
C LEU A 5 -20.96 -4.68 4.34
N ILE A 6 -20.75 -3.37 4.40
CA ILE A 6 -21.58 -2.44 5.17
C ILE A 6 -21.99 -1.28 4.27
N GLU A 7 -23.23 -0.82 4.44
CA GLU A 7 -23.72 0.39 3.78
C GLU A 7 -23.65 1.55 4.78
N VAL A 8 -22.95 2.62 4.40
CA VAL A 8 -22.69 3.79 5.24
C VAL A 8 -22.84 5.07 4.43
N PRO A 9 -23.24 6.20 5.04
CA PRO A 9 -23.28 7.48 4.34
C PRO A 9 -21.89 7.95 3.93
N MET A 10 -21.80 8.60 2.78
CA MET A 10 -20.58 9.28 2.33
C MET A 10 -20.14 10.35 3.34
N GLY A 11 -18.84 10.47 3.58
CA GLY A 11 -18.27 11.42 4.55
C GLY A 11 -18.13 10.88 5.97
N ILE A 12 -18.60 9.66 6.25
CA ILE A 12 -18.23 8.92 7.47
C ILE A 12 -16.71 8.80 7.58
N THR A 13 -16.15 8.79 8.78
CA THR A 13 -14.69 8.70 8.98
C THR A 13 -14.19 7.26 8.91
N LEU A 14 -12.90 7.10 8.61
CA LEU A 14 -12.24 5.79 8.69
C LEU A 14 -12.29 5.22 10.12
N ARG A 15 -12.26 6.08 11.15
CA ARG A 15 -12.38 5.69 12.56
C ARG A 15 -13.73 5.01 12.82
N GLU A 16 -14.82 5.63 12.43
CA GLU A 16 -16.17 5.09 12.62
C GLU A 16 -16.30 3.73 11.90
N VAL A 17 -15.85 3.65 10.66
CA VAL A 17 -15.90 2.39 9.90
C VAL A 17 -15.08 1.28 10.56
N VAL A 18 -13.83 1.55 10.95
CA VAL A 18 -12.93 0.52 11.48
C VAL A 18 -13.29 0.11 12.90
N PHE A 19 -13.55 1.08 13.79
CA PHE A 19 -13.70 0.82 15.22
C PHE A 19 -15.16 0.68 15.66
N GLU A 20 -16.07 1.51 15.17
CA GLU A 20 -17.47 1.47 15.61
C GLU A 20 -18.24 0.37 14.89
N ILE A 21 -18.06 0.24 13.57
CA ILE A 21 -18.79 -0.75 12.75
C ILE A 21 -17.99 -2.06 12.62
N GLY A 22 -16.70 -1.95 12.28
CA GLY A 22 -15.78 -3.09 12.11
C GLY A 22 -15.36 -3.76 13.41
N GLY A 23 -15.69 -3.15 14.56
CA GLY A 23 -15.39 -3.66 15.90
C GLY A 23 -13.90 -3.69 16.23
N GLY A 24 -13.09 -2.85 15.58
CA GLY A 24 -11.66 -2.72 15.83
C GLY A 24 -10.80 -3.87 15.30
N ILE A 25 -9.56 -3.92 15.78
CA ILE A 25 -8.55 -4.88 15.33
C ILE A 25 -8.69 -6.21 16.11
N PRO A 26 -8.55 -7.37 15.44
CA PRO A 26 -8.50 -8.65 16.13
C PRO A 26 -7.47 -8.70 17.25
N ASP A 27 -7.79 -9.44 18.32
CA ASP A 27 -6.93 -9.65 19.50
C ASP A 27 -6.46 -8.35 20.19
N ASP A 28 -7.25 -7.28 20.12
CA ASP A 28 -6.92 -5.94 20.65
C ASP A 28 -5.54 -5.42 20.21
N LYS A 29 -5.13 -5.86 19.03
CA LYS A 29 -3.91 -5.40 18.38
C LYS A 29 -3.99 -3.91 18.03
N LYS A 30 -2.83 -3.30 17.80
CA LYS A 30 -2.71 -1.90 17.45
C LYS A 30 -2.98 -1.69 15.96
N PHE A 31 -3.82 -0.72 15.65
CA PHE A 31 -3.97 -0.25 14.28
C PHE A 31 -2.62 0.28 13.77
N LYS A 32 -2.27 -0.06 12.52
CA LYS A 32 -1.07 0.46 11.86
C LYS A 32 -1.43 1.31 10.66
N ALA A 33 -2.24 0.76 9.76
CA ALA A 33 -2.63 1.42 8.54
C ALA A 33 -3.99 0.90 8.04
N VAL A 34 -4.54 1.60 7.06
CA VAL A 34 -5.68 1.14 6.28
C VAL A 34 -5.44 1.39 4.80
N LEU A 35 -5.64 0.38 3.97
CA LEU A 35 -5.71 0.55 2.52
C LEU A 35 -7.13 0.97 2.15
N VAL A 36 -7.27 2.08 1.46
CA VAL A 36 -8.56 2.60 0.99
C VAL A 36 -8.56 2.69 -0.53
N GLY A 37 -9.59 2.11 -1.16
CA GLY A 37 -9.80 2.17 -2.61
C GLY A 37 -9.55 0.88 -3.36
N GLY A 38 -9.41 -0.25 -2.66
CA GLY A 38 -9.05 -1.54 -3.24
C GLY A 38 -7.55 -1.71 -3.48
N PRO A 39 -7.13 -2.69 -4.32
CA PRO A 39 -5.71 -3.05 -4.48
C PRO A 39 -4.81 -1.92 -5.02
N SER A 40 -5.35 -1.02 -5.84
CA SER A 40 -4.64 0.19 -6.32
C SER A 40 -4.94 1.44 -5.48
N GLY A 41 -5.44 1.23 -4.26
CA GLY A 41 -5.74 2.26 -3.28
C GLY A 41 -4.48 2.82 -2.60
N GLY A 42 -4.68 3.64 -1.56
CA GLY A 42 -3.59 4.22 -0.77
C GLY A 42 -3.59 3.67 0.66
N CYS A 43 -2.39 3.46 1.23
CA CYS A 43 -2.20 3.07 2.62
C CYS A 43 -2.13 4.31 3.51
N LEU A 44 -3.08 4.45 4.43
CA LEU A 44 -3.21 5.61 5.32
C LEU A 44 -2.87 5.23 6.77
N PRO A 45 -1.99 5.98 7.45
CA PRO A 45 -1.65 5.76 8.86
C PRO A 45 -2.75 6.19 9.84
N GLU A 46 -2.55 5.85 11.12
CA GLU A 46 -3.49 6.11 12.21
C GLU A 46 -3.89 7.58 12.35
N ASN A 47 -2.97 8.51 12.12
CA ASN A 47 -3.22 9.95 12.24
C ASN A 47 -4.16 10.51 11.14
N LEU A 48 -4.60 9.68 10.20
CA LEU A 48 -5.60 10.02 9.18
C LEU A 48 -6.94 9.29 9.40
N LEU A 49 -7.16 8.62 10.53
CA LEU A 49 -8.41 7.91 10.79
C LEU A 49 -9.64 8.82 10.87
N ASP A 50 -9.46 10.07 11.28
CA ASP A 50 -10.53 11.06 11.36
C ASP A 50 -10.81 11.75 10.01
N LEU A 51 -10.16 11.30 8.94
CA LEU A 51 -10.41 11.77 7.58
C LEU A 51 -11.79 11.28 7.10
N PRO A 52 -12.64 12.17 6.57
CA PRO A 52 -13.88 11.78 5.92
C PRO A 52 -13.61 10.88 4.70
N ILE A 53 -14.40 9.82 4.57
CA ILE A 53 -14.41 8.94 3.40
C ILE A 53 -15.23 9.62 2.32
N ASP A 54 -14.57 10.44 1.51
CA ASP A 54 -15.11 11.08 0.30
C ASP A 54 -14.02 11.18 -0.80
N TYR A 55 -14.42 11.51 -2.03
CA TYR A 55 -13.51 11.55 -3.18
C TYR A 55 -12.36 12.55 -3.02
N ASP A 56 -12.65 13.76 -2.53
CA ASP A 56 -11.68 14.86 -2.48
C ASP A 56 -10.72 14.68 -1.30
N SER A 57 -11.24 14.30 -0.15
CA SER A 57 -10.48 14.06 1.09
C SER A 57 -9.47 12.93 0.89
N LEU A 58 -9.87 11.81 0.29
CA LEU A 58 -8.97 10.68 0.03
C LEU A 58 -7.90 11.01 -1.01
N THR A 59 -8.27 11.70 -2.10
CA THR A 59 -7.32 12.07 -3.16
C THR A 59 -6.19 12.95 -2.63
N LYS A 60 -6.49 13.88 -1.71
CA LYS A 60 -5.48 14.77 -1.09
C LYS A 60 -4.42 14.03 -0.28
N VAL A 61 -4.74 12.86 0.26
CA VAL A 61 -3.81 12.05 1.06
C VAL A 61 -3.13 10.94 0.27
N GLY A 62 -3.41 10.83 -1.04
CA GLY A 62 -2.83 9.84 -1.95
C GLY A 62 -3.58 8.51 -2.00
N ALA A 63 -4.78 8.45 -1.43
CA ALA A 63 -5.71 7.34 -1.59
C ALA A 63 -6.79 7.69 -2.61
N ILE A 64 -7.70 6.76 -2.88
CA ILE A 64 -8.86 6.97 -3.75
C ILE A 64 -10.08 6.27 -3.14
N MET A 65 -11.28 6.72 -3.49
CA MET A 65 -12.50 6.00 -3.11
C MET A 65 -12.54 4.59 -3.74
N GLY A 66 -12.10 4.47 -5.01
CA GLY A 66 -12.06 3.21 -5.73
C GLY A 66 -13.40 2.48 -5.71
N SER A 67 -13.36 1.20 -5.32
CA SER A 67 -14.55 0.35 -5.13
C SER A 67 -15.20 0.46 -3.74
N GLY A 68 -14.70 1.34 -2.85
CA GLY A 68 -15.08 1.38 -1.44
C GLY A 68 -14.45 0.26 -0.60
N GLY A 69 -13.52 -0.52 -1.17
CA GLY A 69 -12.79 -1.57 -0.45
C GLY A 69 -11.82 -0.97 0.58
N ILE A 70 -11.92 -1.46 1.82
CA ILE A 70 -11.09 -1.04 2.95
C ILE A 70 -10.40 -2.29 3.54
N VAL A 71 -9.08 -2.27 3.62
CA VAL A 71 -8.29 -3.35 4.24
C VAL A 71 -7.52 -2.77 5.43
N VAL A 72 -7.84 -3.25 6.62
CA VAL A 72 -7.18 -2.81 7.86
C VAL A 72 -5.91 -3.62 8.08
N ILE A 73 -4.83 -2.94 8.44
CA ILE A 73 -3.48 -3.48 8.63
C ILE A 73 -3.05 -3.23 10.07
N ASP A 74 -2.57 -4.27 10.75
CA ASP A 74 -2.17 -4.20 12.17
C ASP A 74 -0.65 -4.06 12.33
N GLN A 75 -0.19 -3.88 13.58
CA GLN A 75 1.22 -3.68 13.92
C GLN A 75 2.14 -4.88 13.59
N THR A 76 1.58 -6.06 13.34
CA THR A 76 2.30 -7.29 13.00
C THR A 76 2.57 -7.43 11.50
N ASP A 77 2.03 -6.54 10.67
CA ASP A 77 2.25 -6.50 9.23
C ASP A 77 3.46 -5.64 8.84
N CYS A 78 4.03 -5.89 7.66
CA CYS A 78 5.13 -5.12 7.08
C CYS A 78 4.61 -4.23 5.95
N MET A 79 4.81 -2.91 6.01
CA MET A 79 4.29 -2.02 4.96
C MET A 79 5.03 -2.17 3.63
N VAL A 80 6.30 -2.58 3.66
CA VAL A 80 7.07 -2.90 2.46
C VAL A 80 6.49 -4.14 1.77
N ASP A 81 6.18 -5.18 2.55
CA ASP A 81 5.55 -6.42 2.07
C ASP A 81 4.13 -6.17 1.54
N THR A 82 3.35 -5.36 2.24
CA THR A 82 2.02 -4.95 1.79
C THR A 82 2.08 -4.19 0.46
N ALA A 83 2.99 -3.23 0.32
CA ALA A 83 3.15 -2.49 -0.94
C ALA A 83 3.64 -3.40 -2.08
N LYS A 84 4.53 -4.36 -1.78
CA LYS A 84 4.96 -5.38 -2.72
C LYS A 84 3.78 -6.23 -3.19
N PHE A 85 2.99 -6.78 -2.28
CA PHE A 85 1.82 -7.61 -2.60
C PHE A 85 0.84 -6.90 -3.54
N PHE A 86 0.52 -5.63 -3.27
CA PHE A 86 -0.38 -4.87 -4.15
C PHE A 86 0.27 -4.46 -5.47
N THR A 87 1.60 -4.28 -5.49
CA THR A 87 2.34 -4.10 -6.74
C THR A 87 2.26 -5.36 -7.59
N ASP A 88 2.50 -6.54 -7.02
CA ASP A 88 2.43 -7.85 -7.70
C ASP A 88 1.04 -8.06 -8.30
N PHE A 89 -0.01 -7.80 -7.52
CA PHE A 89 -1.39 -7.80 -8.03
C PHE A 89 -1.58 -6.85 -9.23
N CYS A 90 -1.08 -5.62 -9.14
CA CYS A 90 -1.22 -4.65 -10.24
C CYS A 90 -0.39 -5.01 -11.47
N VAL A 91 0.74 -5.72 -11.31
CA VAL A 91 1.51 -6.30 -12.41
C VAL A 91 0.70 -7.37 -13.12
N ASP A 92 0.08 -8.29 -12.36
CA ASP A 92 -0.71 -9.39 -12.91
C ASP A 92 -1.98 -8.89 -13.63
N GLU A 93 -2.63 -7.85 -13.08
CA GLU A 93 -3.85 -7.26 -13.67
C GLU A 93 -3.56 -6.23 -14.78
N SER A 94 -2.29 -5.91 -15.03
CA SER A 94 -1.91 -4.99 -16.10
C SER A 94 -2.18 -5.62 -17.47
N CYS A 95 -3.02 -4.97 -18.28
CA CYS A 95 -3.27 -5.39 -19.67
C CYS A 95 -2.05 -5.23 -20.60
N GLY A 96 -0.97 -4.61 -20.13
CA GLY A 96 0.29 -4.49 -20.87
C GLY A 96 0.31 -3.45 -22.02
N LYS A 97 -0.79 -2.71 -22.23
CA LYS A 97 -0.96 -1.81 -23.39
C LYS A 97 -0.03 -0.60 -23.39
N CYS A 98 0.15 0.07 -22.24
CA CYS A 98 0.98 1.26 -22.15
C CYS A 98 2.32 0.96 -21.46
N THR A 99 3.41 1.44 -22.05
CA THR A 99 4.77 1.22 -21.54
C THR A 99 4.98 1.74 -20.12
N PRO A 100 4.47 2.94 -19.73
CA PRO A 100 4.61 3.42 -18.35
C PRO A 100 4.08 2.42 -17.33
N CYS A 101 2.86 1.92 -17.51
CA CYS A 101 2.27 0.91 -16.63
C CYS A 101 3.04 -0.43 -16.71
N ARG A 102 3.18 -1.03 -17.90
CA ARG A 102 3.75 -2.39 -18.05
C ARG A 102 5.19 -2.47 -17.57
N ALA A 103 6.06 -1.59 -18.07
CA ALA A 103 7.48 -1.64 -17.74
C ALA A 103 7.78 -0.95 -16.40
N GLY A 104 7.02 0.09 -16.05
CA GLY A 104 7.19 0.78 -14.78
C GLY A 104 6.82 -0.12 -13.60
N LEU A 105 5.67 -0.82 -13.64
CA LEU A 105 5.28 -1.71 -12.55
C LEU A 105 6.24 -2.90 -12.40
N ALA A 106 6.71 -3.48 -13.51
CA ALA A 106 7.75 -4.51 -13.47
C ALA A 106 9.02 -3.99 -12.79
N ARG A 107 9.46 -2.76 -13.10
CA ARG A 107 10.61 -2.15 -12.43
C ARG A 107 10.40 -1.92 -10.94
N VAL A 108 9.19 -1.51 -10.54
CA VAL A 108 8.83 -1.33 -9.12
C VAL A 108 8.83 -2.68 -8.40
N GLN A 109 8.28 -3.73 -9.02
CA GLN A 109 8.27 -5.10 -8.49
C GLN A 109 9.69 -5.61 -8.24
N GLU A 110 10.60 -5.51 -9.21
CA GLU A 110 12.01 -5.89 -9.07
C GLU A 110 12.69 -5.21 -7.87
N ILE A 111 12.39 -3.92 -7.65
CA ILE A 111 12.94 -3.18 -6.51
C ILE A 111 12.37 -3.73 -5.19
N PHE A 112 11.08 -4.03 -5.12
CA PHE A 112 10.51 -4.63 -3.90
C PHE A 112 11.06 -6.03 -3.62
N GLU A 113 11.30 -6.84 -4.64
CA GLU A 113 12.04 -8.11 -4.50
C GLU A 113 13.43 -7.85 -3.92
N GLY A 114 14.14 -6.84 -4.42
CA GLY A 114 15.45 -6.45 -3.91
C GLY A 114 15.42 -5.97 -2.45
N ILE A 115 14.41 -5.19 -2.05
CA ILE A 115 14.26 -4.69 -0.67
C ILE A 115 13.97 -5.86 0.27
N THR A 116 13.08 -6.78 -0.14
CA THR A 116 12.68 -7.92 0.68
C THR A 116 13.75 -9.02 0.77
N THR A 117 14.66 -9.09 -0.19
CA THR A 117 15.82 -10.01 -0.20
C THR A 117 17.13 -9.39 0.28
N GLY A 118 17.16 -8.08 0.56
CA GLY A 118 18.32 -7.36 1.09
C GLY A 118 19.41 -7.05 0.06
N THR A 119 19.03 -6.93 -1.22
CA THR A 119 19.91 -6.59 -2.35
C THR A 119 19.71 -5.16 -2.87
N SER A 120 18.60 -4.50 -2.51
CA SER A 120 18.35 -3.09 -2.82
C SER A 120 19.23 -2.12 -2.05
N ARG A 121 19.33 -0.91 -2.59
CA ARG A 121 20.14 0.19 -2.06
C ARG A 121 19.27 1.41 -1.74
N MET A 122 19.82 2.35 -0.98
CA MET A 122 19.08 3.55 -0.55
C MET A 122 18.60 4.40 -1.72
N GLU A 123 19.32 4.38 -2.84
CA GLU A 123 18.95 5.08 -4.07
C GLU A 123 17.66 4.54 -4.69
N ASP A 124 17.33 3.25 -4.45
CA ASP A 124 16.14 2.61 -5.00
C ASP A 124 14.85 3.24 -4.45
N ILE A 125 14.86 3.82 -3.26
CA ILE A 125 13.72 4.60 -2.74
C ILE A 125 13.40 5.76 -3.68
N GLY A 126 14.41 6.51 -4.12
CA GLY A 126 14.21 7.61 -5.06
C GLY A 126 13.77 7.13 -6.45
N VAL A 127 14.19 5.92 -6.84
CA VAL A 127 13.72 5.28 -8.08
C VAL A 127 12.24 4.89 -7.95
N LEU A 128 11.80 4.33 -6.83
CA LEU A 128 10.38 4.02 -6.58
C LEU A 128 9.51 5.28 -6.64
N GLU A 129 9.91 6.36 -5.95
CA GLU A 129 9.15 7.63 -5.94
C GLU A 129 8.99 8.21 -7.36
N LYS A 130 10.09 8.24 -8.13
CA LYS A 130 10.09 8.76 -9.52
C LYS A 130 9.30 7.86 -10.46
N THR A 131 9.50 6.55 -10.37
CA THR A 131 8.84 5.58 -11.25
C THR A 131 7.36 5.53 -10.97
N GLY A 132 6.95 5.53 -9.69
CA GLY A 132 5.54 5.60 -9.28
C GLY A 132 4.85 6.87 -9.79
N SER A 133 5.50 8.03 -9.68
CA SER A 133 4.96 9.28 -10.21
C SER A 133 4.83 9.24 -11.73
N TYR A 134 5.83 8.71 -12.44
CA TYR A 134 5.79 8.56 -13.89
C TYR A 134 4.68 7.61 -14.35
N ILE A 135 4.50 6.47 -13.67
CA ILE A 135 3.40 5.53 -13.93
C ILE A 135 2.06 6.24 -13.77
N ARG A 136 1.86 6.96 -12.65
CA ARG A 136 0.62 7.70 -12.36
C ARG A 136 0.29 8.70 -13.47
N ASP A 137 1.28 9.50 -13.86
CA ASP A 137 1.04 10.66 -14.72
C ASP A 137 1.00 10.30 -16.22
N ALA A 138 1.66 9.20 -16.65
CA ALA A 138 1.80 8.83 -18.05
C ALA A 138 0.97 7.59 -18.48
N SER A 139 0.28 6.92 -17.56
CA SER A 139 -0.55 5.75 -17.89
C SER A 139 -1.88 6.12 -18.54
N LEU A 140 -2.35 5.25 -19.45
CA LEU A 140 -3.54 5.52 -20.28
C LEU A 140 -4.88 5.31 -19.57
N CYS A 141 -4.94 4.48 -18.52
CA CYS A 141 -6.19 4.09 -17.86
C CYS A 141 -6.10 4.25 -16.35
N GLY A 142 -7.26 4.21 -15.68
CA GLY A 142 -7.36 4.37 -14.22
C GLY A 142 -6.54 3.35 -13.42
N LEU A 143 -6.42 2.09 -13.88
CA LEU A 143 -5.56 1.11 -13.23
C LEU A 143 -4.10 1.60 -13.24
N GLY A 144 -3.55 1.91 -14.41
CA GLY A 144 -2.16 2.38 -14.49
C GLY A 144 -1.95 3.69 -13.73
N GLN A 145 -2.94 4.59 -13.69
CA GLN A 145 -2.84 5.83 -12.93
C GLN A 145 -2.81 5.59 -11.41
N THR A 146 -3.49 4.55 -10.91
CA THR A 146 -3.67 4.31 -9.47
C THR A 146 -2.81 3.18 -8.91
N ALA A 147 -2.32 2.28 -9.76
CA ALA A 147 -1.42 1.18 -9.40
C ALA A 147 -0.20 1.59 -8.56
N PRO A 148 0.42 2.78 -8.73
CA PRO A 148 1.53 3.19 -7.86
C PRO A 148 1.10 3.76 -6.50
N ASN A 149 -0.20 3.93 -6.22
CA ASN A 149 -0.66 4.54 -4.97
C ASN A 149 -0.22 3.79 -3.70
N PRO A 150 -0.29 2.43 -3.62
CA PRO A 150 0.22 1.72 -2.45
C PRO A 150 1.69 2.05 -2.20
N VAL A 151 2.50 2.07 -3.27
CA VAL A 151 3.94 2.37 -3.21
C VAL A 151 4.21 3.80 -2.74
N LEU A 152 3.55 4.79 -3.36
CA LEU A 152 3.76 6.20 -3.06
C LEU A 152 3.29 6.55 -1.64
N THR A 153 2.17 5.99 -1.20
CA THR A 153 1.63 6.24 0.14
C THR A 153 2.44 5.54 1.22
N THR A 154 2.90 4.30 1.01
CA THR A 154 3.77 3.63 2.00
C THR A 154 5.13 4.29 2.10
N LEU A 155 5.71 4.77 0.99
CA LEU A 155 6.92 5.58 1.02
C LEU A 155 6.72 6.92 1.74
N LYS A 156 5.54 7.54 1.59
CA LYS A 156 5.22 8.81 2.26
C LYS A 156 5.05 8.65 3.77
N TYR A 157 4.33 7.63 4.21
CA TYR A 157 3.91 7.51 5.61
C TYR A 157 4.73 6.50 6.44
N PHE A 158 5.41 5.55 5.80
CA PHE A 158 6.12 4.44 6.45
C PHE A 158 7.55 4.29 5.92
N LYS A 159 8.18 5.42 5.52
CA LYS A 159 9.54 5.44 4.95
C LYS A 159 10.57 4.77 5.86
N ASP A 160 10.38 4.86 7.17
CA ASP A 160 11.26 4.26 8.16
C ASP A 160 11.37 2.74 8.00
N GLU A 161 10.30 2.06 7.60
CA GLU A 161 10.33 0.62 7.32
C GLU A 161 11.18 0.30 6.09
N TYR A 162 11.11 1.11 5.03
CA TYR A 162 11.99 0.95 3.86
C TYR A 162 13.46 1.11 4.23
N VAL A 163 13.76 2.16 5.00
CA VAL A 163 15.12 2.44 5.49
C VAL A 163 15.63 1.29 6.37
N GLU A 164 14.78 0.73 7.22
CA GLU A 164 15.10 -0.43 8.05
C GLU A 164 15.43 -1.67 7.21
N HIS A 165 14.61 -1.99 6.21
CA HIS A 165 14.85 -3.12 5.32
C HIS A 165 16.17 -2.98 4.55
N ILE A 166 16.45 -1.80 4.02
CA ILE A 166 17.65 -1.56 3.19
C ILE A 166 18.92 -1.52 4.04
N ASN A 167 18.94 -0.74 5.13
CA ASN A 167 20.17 -0.51 5.90
C ASN A 167 20.46 -1.63 6.88
N LYS A 168 19.43 -2.19 7.52
CA LYS A 168 19.59 -3.19 8.58
C LYS A 168 19.34 -4.61 8.09
N LYS A 169 18.71 -4.80 6.92
CA LYS A 169 18.30 -6.11 6.41
C LYS A 169 17.42 -6.86 7.40
N THR A 170 16.55 -6.11 8.08
CA THR A 170 15.62 -6.61 9.08
C THR A 170 14.22 -6.14 8.77
N CYS A 171 13.23 -6.95 9.10
CA CYS A 171 11.82 -6.63 8.99
C CYS A 171 11.22 -6.74 10.40
N ARG A 172 10.77 -5.63 11.00
CA ARG A 172 10.12 -5.64 12.33
C ARG A 172 8.92 -6.60 12.46
N ALA A 173 8.24 -6.87 11.36
CA ALA A 173 7.14 -7.85 11.28
C ALA A 173 7.61 -9.29 11.00
N GLY A 174 8.91 -9.48 10.72
CA GLY A 174 9.50 -10.79 10.48
C GLY A 174 8.98 -11.50 9.22
N LYS A 175 8.51 -10.78 8.20
CA LYS A 175 7.93 -11.36 6.96
C LYS A 175 8.94 -11.56 5.83
N CYS A 176 9.79 -10.56 5.55
CA CYS A 176 10.52 -10.50 4.27
C CYS A 176 11.84 -11.31 4.22
N PHE A 177 12.62 -11.31 5.30
CA PHE A 177 13.97 -11.92 5.31
C PHE A 177 13.98 -13.37 5.79
N ARG A 178 12.84 -14.07 5.77
CA ARG A 178 12.81 -15.49 6.15
C ARG A 178 13.61 -16.28 5.13
N LYS A 179 14.60 -17.03 5.62
CA LYS A 179 15.25 -18.08 4.83
C LYS A 179 14.17 -19.09 4.45
N GLU A 180 14.13 -19.50 3.18
CA GLU A 180 13.39 -20.69 2.78
C GLU A 180 13.86 -21.86 3.66
N GLU A 181 12.99 -22.36 4.53
CA GLU A 181 13.19 -23.67 5.15
C GLU A 181 12.86 -24.72 4.09
N GLY A 182 13.90 -25.29 3.45
CA GLY A 182 13.80 -26.56 2.72
C GLY A 182 14.35 -26.56 1.30
N THR A 183 15.65 -26.89 1.18
CA THR A 183 16.15 -27.84 0.17
C THR A 183 15.70 -29.25 0.50
#